data_AF-A0A352CMR6-F1
#
_entry.id   AF-A0A352CMR6-F1
#
_cell.length_a   1.000
_cell.length_b   1.000
_cell.length_c   1.000
_cell.angle_alpha   90.00
_cell.angle_beta   90.00
_cell.angle_gamma   90.00
#
_symmetry.space_group_name_H-M   'P 1'
#
loop_
_entity.id
_entity.type
_entity.pdbx_description
1 polymer ?
#
loop_
_entity_poly.entity_id
_entity_poly.type
_entity_poly.pdbx_seq_one_letter_code
_entity_poly.pdbx_strand_id
1 'polypeptide(L)'
;MSTSRENKVLLNALKLFVTVTVMSLIMVVRAQAAVICLDPGHGGVGTSGAGALYPPYMEKQLNFAVASQVKSELEAAGHTVYMTRNGDVSLGLDQRAAYANSVNADVLISIHFNSSGAHDKFGSEVWSSMFGGHRNVGYGLGNSVLSQLTGLGFASKGVKTKLGQSGDYYGVIRHGVSFGIPTIIIEHCFMDNPIDRAIMESKGLTSLAHADAVGITNYINSVGGVIPKADPVIFAEGSTGVGGAAAAASDPFKTKYGFPKDASGNVTYTDASGGREVFTAAEWNKLLGLWNYTGDPEAFLKQQSASVLRGLVNQ
;
A
#
# COMPACT_ATOMS: atom_id res chain seq x y z
N MET A 1 -35.43 46.53 -37.08
CA MET A 1 -34.06 45.99 -37.26
C MET A 1 -33.30 45.73 -35.95
N SER A 2 -33.63 46.33 -34.79
CA SER A 2 -32.82 46.14 -33.55
C SER A 2 -32.99 44.76 -32.87
N THR A 3 -34.18 44.15 -32.97
CA THR A 3 -34.53 42.89 -32.29
C THR A 3 -33.67 41.69 -32.70
N SER A 4 -33.19 41.60 -33.94
CA SER A 4 -32.38 40.44 -34.37
C SER A 4 -30.96 40.44 -33.80
N ARG A 5 -30.41 41.64 -33.52
CA ARG A 5 -29.06 41.78 -32.98
C ARG A 5 -29.06 41.49 -31.48
N GLU A 6 -30.06 41.99 -30.76
CA GLU A 6 -30.29 41.71 -29.35
C GLU A 6 -30.52 40.22 -29.09
N ASN A 7 -31.34 39.56 -29.91
CA ASN A 7 -31.57 38.11 -29.81
C ASN A 7 -30.30 37.27 -30.04
N LYS A 8 -29.41 37.70 -30.96
CA LYS A 8 -28.12 37.03 -31.19
C LYS A 8 -27.17 37.19 -30.01
N VAL A 9 -27.15 38.37 -29.37
CA VAL A 9 -26.32 38.63 -28.19
C VAL A 9 -26.81 37.79 -27.01
N LEU A 10 -28.12 37.75 -26.76
CA LEU A 10 -28.73 36.91 -25.72
C LEU A 10 -28.46 35.42 -25.94
N LEU A 11 -28.60 34.93 -27.18
CA LEU A 11 -28.34 33.53 -27.50
C LEU A 11 -26.85 33.16 -27.32
N ASN A 12 -25.93 34.06 -27.66
CA ASN A 12 -24.51 33.84 -27.45
C ASN A 12 -24.13 33.88 -25.97
N ALA A 13 -24.72 34.80 -25.18
CA ALA A 13 -24.54 34.86 -23.74
C ALA A 13 -25.06 33.59 -23.05
N LEU A 14 -26.23 33.08 -23.47
CA LEU A 14 -26.79 31.83 -22.96
C LEU A 14 -25.92 30.62 -23.32
N LYS A 15 -25.43 30.53 -24.56
CA LYS A 15 -24.50 29.46 -24.99
C LYS A 15 -23.20 29.49 -24.18
N LEU A 16 -22.63 30.67 -23.96
CA LEU A 16 -21.43 30.83 -23.14
C LEU A 16 -21.70 30.44 -21.69
N PHE A 17 -22.82 30.88 -21.11
CA PHE A 17 -23.23 30.52 -19.76
C PHE A 17 -23.42 29.00 -19.60
N VAL A 18 -24.15 28.36 -20.51
CA VAL A 18 -24.32 26.90 -20.50
C VAL A 18 -22.98 26.19 -20.66
N THR A 19 -22.11 26.65 -21.55
CA THR A 19 -20.80 26.03 -21.80
C THR A 19 -19.89 26.15 -20.58
N VAL A 20 -19.83 27.31 -19.93
CA VAL A 20 -19.08 27.52 -18.68
C VAL A 20 -19.66 26.66 -17.56
N THR A 21 -20.98 26.57 -17.44
CA THR A 21 -21.63 25.77 -16.39
C THR A 21 -21.38 24.28 -16.57
N VAL A 22 -21.48 23.78 -17.81
CA VAL A 22 -21.20 22.39 -18.16
C VAL A 22 -19.71 22.08 -17.99
N MET A 23 -18.80 22.96 -18.39
CA MET A 23 -17.35 22.78 -18.17
C MET A 23 -16.99 22.77 -16.68
N SER A 24 -17.57 23.67 -15.88
CA SER A 24 -17.38 23.68 -14.42
C SER A 24 -17.92 22.40 -13.78
N LEU A 25 -19.08 21.91 -14.21
CA LEU A 25 -19.64 20.64 -13.74
C LEU A 25 -18.75 19.46 -14.12
N ILE A 26 -18.20 19.44 -15.35
CA ILE A 26 -17.26 18.40 -15.81
C ILE A 26 -15.94 18.45 -15.02
N MET A 27 -15.42 19.63 -14.68
CA MET A 27 -14.23 19.75 -13.83
C MET A 27 -14.49 19.27 -12.39
N VAL A 28 -15.66 19.59 -11.83
CA VAL A 28 -16.07 19.09 -10.50
C VAL A 28 -16.17 17.56 -10.51
N VAL A 29 -16.69 16.95 -11.58
CA VAL A 29 -16.78 15.49 -11.73
C VAL A 29 -15.40 14.82 -11.89
N ARG A 30 -14.38 15.53 -12.36
CA ARG A 30 -13.02 14.98 -12.56
C ARG A 30 -12.13 14.98 -11.31
N ALA A 31 -12.54 15.62 -10.22
CA ALA A 31 -11.73 15.70 -9.00
C ALA A 31 -11.87 14.49 -8.05
N GLN A 32 -12.79 13.54 -8.28
CA GLN A 32 -13.22 12.59 -7.23
C GLN A 32 -12.55 11.20 -7.22
N ALA A 33 -11.83 10.81 -8.27
CA ALA A 33 -11.38 9.42 -8.43
C ALA A 33 -9.93 9.22 -7.94
N ALA A 34 -9.77 8.73 -6.70
CA ALA A 34 -8.49 8.24 -6.20
C ALA A 34 -8.21 6.80 -6.65
N VAL A 35 -6.94 6.45 -6.79
CA VAL A 35 -6.47 5.07 -6.96
C VAL A 35 -6.07 4.52 -5.58
N ILE A 36 -6.84 3.57 -5.07
CA ILE A 36 -6.68 3.03 -3.72
C ILE A 36 -6.19 1.59 -3.83
N CYS A 37 -5.07 1.27 -3.18
CA CYS A 37 -4.63 -0.11 -3.03
C CYS A 37 -4.96 -0.59 -1.62
N LEU A 38 -5.86 -1.57 -1.52
CA LEU A 38 -6.17 -2.26 -0.27
C LEU A 38 -5.25 -3.46 -0.11
N ASP A 39 -4.68 -3.61 1.08
CA ASP A 39 -3.84 -4.74 1.44
C ASP A 39 -4.52 -5.56 2.53
N PRO A 40 -5.26 -6.64 2.18
CA PRO A 40 -5.76 -7.55 3.19
C PRO A 40 -4.57 -8.26 3.84
N GLY A 41 -4.28 -7.91 5.09
CA GLY A 41 -3.13 -8.38 5.83
C GLY A 41 -2.98 -9.90 5.82
N HIS A 42 -1.73 -10.35 5.94
CA HIS A 42 -1.33 -11.76 5.97
C HIS A 42 -1.74 -12.56 4.71
N GLY A 43 -2.04 -13.85 4.86
CA GLY A 43 -2.41 -14.77 3.79
C GLY A 43 -1.43 -15.94 3.62
N GLY A 44 -1.94 -17.02 3.04
CA GLY A 44 -1.20 -18.27 2.81
C GLY A 44 -2.06 -19.49 3.16
N VAL A 45 -1.84 -20.61 2.50
CA VAL A 45 -2.73 -21.79 2.62
C VAL A 45 -2.83 -22.31 4.07
N GLY A 46 -4.05 -22.64 4.49
CA GLY A 46 -4.31 -23.31 5.78
C GLY A 46 -4.17 -22.35 6.97
N THR A 47 -3.35 -22.68 7.97
CA THR A 47 -3.02 -21.79 9.10
C THR A 47 -1.71 -21.03 8.89
N SER A 48 -0.99 -21.30 7.79
CA SER A 48 0.21 -20.54 7.43
C SER A 48 -0.16 -19.10 7.12
N GLY A 49 0.60 -18.14 7.67
CA GLY A 49 0.32 -16.72 7.48
C GLY A 49 -1.09 -16.33 7.91
N ALA A 50 -1.65 -16.96 8.95
CA ALA A 50 -2.99 -16.62 9.44
C ALA A 50 -3.07 -15.27 10.14
N GLY A 51 -1.93 -14.74 10.58
CA GLY A 51 -1.89 -13.65 11.56
C GLY A 51 -2.29 -14.17 12.94
N ALA A 52 -3.09 -13.39 13.66
CA ALA A 52 -3.71 -13.82 14.90
C ALA A 52 -4.69 -15.00 14.69
N LEU A 53 -4.65 -15.95 15.63
CA LEU A 53 -5.56 -17.10 15.69
C LEU A 53 -6.29 -17.08 17.04
N TYR A 54 -7.61 -16.90 17.00
CA TYR A 54 -8.46 -16.96 18.18
C TYR A 54 -9.80 -17.59 17.77
N PRO A 55 -9.98 -18.91 17.92
CA PRO A 55 -11.14 -19.62 17.38
C PRO A 55 -12.48 -18.95 17.73
N PRO A 56 -13.41 -18.81 16.77
CA PRO A 56 -13.36 -19.33 15.39
C PRO A 56 -12.62 -18.42 14.39
N TYR A 57 -11.97 -17.35 14.84
CA TYR A 57 -11.41 -16.32 13.98
C TYR A 57 -9.97 -16.59 13.54
N MET A 58 -9.72 -16.38 12.26
CA MET A 58 -8.38 -16.24 11.69
C MET A 58 -8.26 -14.84 11.10
N GLU A 59 -7.25 -14.08 11.52
CA GLU A 59 -7.10 -12.68 11.16
C GLU A 59 -7.15 -12.46 9.64
N LYS A 60 -6.38 -13.26 8.88
CA LYS A 60 -6.36 -13.19 7.41
C LYS A 60 -7.73 -13.32 6.73
N GLN A 61 -8.67 -14.04 7.35
CA GLN A 61 -10.03 -14.25 6.82
C GLN A 61 -10.88 -13.01 7.09
N LEU A 62 -10.78 -12.44 8.31
CA LEU A 62 -11.41 -11.17 8.65
C LEU A 62 -10.88 -10.05 7.75
N ASN A 63 -9.56 -9.97 7.59
CA ASN A 63 -8.89 -8.99 6.74
C ASN A 63 -9.39 -9.05 5.29
N PHE A 64 -9.47 -10.26 4.72
CA PHE A 64 -9.93 -10.43 3.33
C PHE A 64 -11.41 -10.10 3.17
N ALA A 65 -12.25 -10.52 4.11
CA ALA A 65 -13.69 -10.26 4.07
C ALA A 65 -13.98 -8.75 4.12
N VAL A 66 -13.37 -8.03 5.06
CA VAL A 66 -13.52 -6.58 5.18
C VAL A 66 -12.99 -5.88 3.93
N ALA A 67 -11.76 -6.19 3.50
CA ALA A 67 -11.15 -5.55 2.33
C ALA A 67 -11.95 -5.74 1.03
N SER A 68 -12.54 -6.93 0.84
CA SER A 68 -13.36 -7.21 -0.35
C SER A 68 -14.62 -6.34 -0.39
N GLN A 69 -15.25 -6.11 0.77
CA GLN A 69 -16.41 -5.24 0.84
C GLN A 69 -16.03 -3.76 0.74
N VAL A 70 -14.95 -3.33 1.41
CA VAL A 70 -14.42 -1.96 1.26
C VAL A 70 -14.13 -1.66 -0.20
N LYS A 71 -13.55 -2.61 -0.94
CA LYS A 71 -13.33 -2.48 -2.40
C LYS A 71 -14.64 -2.21 -3.13
N SER A 72 -15.67 -3.02 -2.91
CA SER A 72 -16.96 -2.86 -3.58
C SER A 72 -17.60 -1.50 -3.30
N GLU A 73 -17.52 -1.01 -2.06
CA GLU A 73 -18.13 0.27 -1.67
C GLU A 73 -17.35 1.47 -2.22
N LEU A 74 -16.02 1.43 -2.20
CA LEU A 74 -15.17 2.48 -2.76
C LEU A 74 -15.28 2.54 -4.30
N GLU A 75 -15.41 1.40 -4.98
CA GLU A 75 -15.69 1.37 -6.42
C GLU A 75 -17.06 1.96 -6.74
N ALA A 76 -18.08 1.66 -5.94
CA ALA A 76 -19.41 2.27 -6.06
C ALA A 76 -19.37 3.79 -5.79
N ALA A 77 -18.43 4.27 -4.98
CA ALA A 77 -18.18 5.69 -4.73
C ALA A 77 -17.37 6.38 -5.85
N GLY A 78 -16.97 5.65 -6.90
CA GLY A 78 -16.27 6.21 -8.07
C GLY A 78 -14.74 6.21 -7.98
N HIS A 79 -14.17 5.50 -7.00
CA HIS A 79 -12.72 5.31 -6.89
C HIS A 79 -12.25 4.10 -7.70
N THR A 80 -10.98 4.10 -8.10
CA THR A 80 -10.34 2.91 -8.68
C THR A 80 -9.68 2.13 -7.54
N VAL A 81 -10.03 0.86 -7.36
CA VAL A 81 -9.56 0.09 -6.20
C VAL A 81 -8.87 -1.19 -6.61
N TYR A 82 -7.68 -1.43 -6.09
CA TYR A 82 -6.92 -2.66 -6.26
C TYR A 82 -6.75 -3.38 -4.92
N MET A 83 -6.58 -4.70 -4.95
CA MET A 83 -6.21 -5.49 -3.77
C MET A 83 -4.85 -6.15 -4.00
N THR A 84 -3.98 -6.15 -2.99
CA THR A 84 -2.64 -6.81 -3.08
C THR A 84 -2.74 -8.31 -3.31
N ARG A 85 -3.81 -8.94 -2.81
CA ARG A 85 -4.13 -10.35 -3.05
C ARG A 85 -5.59 -10.56 -3.40
N ASN A 86 -5.82 -11.54 -4.25
CA ASN A 86 -7.13 -12.18 -4.43
C ASN A 86 -7.02 -13.63 -3.95
N GLY A 87 -7.84 -14.01 -2.96
CA GLY A 87 -7.75 -15.31 -2.30
C GLY A 87 -6.64 -15.39 -1.23
N ASP A 88 -6.33 -16.62 -0.83
CA ASP A 88 -5.49 -16.94 0.32
C ASP A 88 -4.03 -17.24 -0.07
N VAL A 89 -3.32 -16.20 -0.50
CA VAL A 89 -1.92 -16.26 -0.92
C VAL A 89 -1.02 -15.46 0.02
N SER A 90 0.21 -15.93 0.21
CA SER A 90 1.21 -15.22 1.02
C SER A 90 1.96 -14.21 0.14
N LEU A 91 2.17 -13.01 0.68
CA LEU A 91 2.92 -11.93 0.03
C LEU A 91 3.86 -11.27 1.01
N GLY A 92 5.10 -11.04 0.56
CA GLY A 92 6.10 -10.20 1.23
C GLY A 92 5.63 -8.75 1.38
N LEU A 93 6.13 -8.06 2.40
CA LEU A 93 5.74 -6.67 2.68
C LEU A 93 6.18 -5.69 1.58
N ASP A 94 7.33 -5.98 0.98
CA ASP A 94 7.86 -5.26 -0.19
C ASP A 94 7.02 -5.53 -1.44
N GLN A 95 6.56 -6.77 -1.65
CA GLN A 95 5.70 -7.14 -2.79
C GLN A 95 4.36 -6.40 -2.74
N ARG A 96 3.77 -6.25 -1.54
CA ARG A 96 2.53 -5.49 -1.32
C ARG A 96 2.69 -4.03 -1.77
N ALA A 97 3.77 -3.38 -1.35
CA ALA A 97 4.08 -2.01 -1.73
C ALA A 97 4.45 -1.88 -3.22
N ALA A 98 5.21 -2.84 -3.77
CA ALA A 98 5.57 -2.86 -5.19
C ALA A 98 4.33 -3.01 -6.08
N TYR A 99 3.35 -3.82 -5.67
CA TYR A 99 2.08 -3.92 -6.38
C TYR A 99 1.30 -2.60 -6.32
N ALA A 100 1.20 -1.96 -5.15
CA ALA A 100 0.57 -0.64 -5.01
C ALA A 100 1.22 0.41 -5.93
N ASN A 101 2.54 0.40 -6.04
CA ASN A 101 3.28 1.26 -6.97
C ASN A 101 2.98 0.92 -8.44
N SER A 102 2.91 -0.37 -8.80
CA SER A 102 2.65 -0.80 -10.18
C SER A 102 1.28 -0.34 -10.71
N VAL A 103 0.31 -0.16 -9.82
CA VAL A 103 -1.03 0.34 -10.15
C VAL A 103 -1.17 1.85 -9.98
N ASN A 104 -0.07 2.56 -9.69
CA ASN A 104 -0.02 4.00 -9.42
C ASN A 104 -0.95 4.43 -8.27
N ALA A 105 -0.97 3.67 -7.18
CA ALA A 105 -1.82 3.98 -6.04
C ALA A 105 -1.53 5.37 -5.43
N ASP A 106 -2.60 6.08 -5.09
CA ASP A 106 -2.57 7.32 -4.31
C ASP A 106 -2.41 7.04 -2.81
N VAL A 107 -2.88 5.88 -2.36
CA VAL A 107 -2.73 5.41 -0.98
C VAL A 107 -2.72 3.89 -0.94
N LEU A 108 -1.92 3.35 -0.02
CA LEU A 108 -1.93 1.94 0.37
C LEU A 108 -2.56 1.80 1.77
N ILE A 109 -3.60 1.00 1.89
CA ILE A 109 -4.34 0.81 3.14
C ILE A 109 -4.30 -0.67 3.50
N SER A 110 -3.53 -1.02 4.52
CA SER A 110 -3.45 -2.39 5.02
C SER A 110 -4.52 -2.63 6.09
N ILE A 111 -5.31 -3.69 5.91
CA ILE A 111 -6.47 -4.03 6.75
C ILE A 111 -6.09 -5.21 7.65
N HIS A 112 -6.22 -4.99 8.96
CA HIS A 112 -5.81 -5.91 10.01
C HIS A 112 -6.83 -5.96 11.18
N PHE A 113 -6.73 -7.04 11.97
CA PHE A 113 -7.37 -7.19 13.27
C PHE A 113 -6.29 -7.55 14.30
N ASN A 114 -6.33 -6.89 15.45
CA ASN A 114 -5.28 -6.99 16.44
C ASN A 114 -5.47 -8.21 17.36
N SER A 115 -4.41 -8.55 18.08
CA SER A 115 -4.48 -9.45 19.24
C SER A 115 -3.46 -9.03 20.29
N SER A 116 -3.69 -9.44 21.53
CA SER A 116 -2.77 -9.22 22.64
C SER A 116 -2.50 -10.54 23.34
N GLY A 117 -1.23 -10.87 23.60
CA GLY A 117 -0.89 -12.14 24.24
C GLY A 117 -1.58 -12.39 25.59
N ALA A 118 -1.97 -11.32 26.31
CA ALA A 118 -2.73 -11.38 27.56
C ALA A 118 -4.26 -11.20 27.39
N HIS A 119 -4.74 -10.98 26.16
CA HIS A 119 -6.15 -10.77 25.81
C HIS A 119 -6.83 -9.59 26.53
N ASP A 120 -6.03 -8.63 27.03
CA ASP A 120 -6.45 -7.52 27.89
C ASP A 120 -6.52 -6.16 27.18
N LYS A 121 -6.08 -6.10 25.92
CA LYS A 121 -6.19 -4.90 25.09
C LYS A 121 -7.44 -4.94 24.24
N PHE A 122 -8.03 -3.76 24.03
CA PHE A 122 -9.19 -3.54 23.18
C PHE A 122 -9.10 -2.17 22.49
N GLY A 123 -9.99 -1.95 21.53
CA GLY A 123 -10.12 -0.75 20.74
C GLY A 123 -9.45 -0.79 19.36
N SER A 124 -9.83 0.15 18.51
CA SER A 124 -9.28 0.35 17.17
C SER A 124 -8.05 1.26 17.19
N GLU A 125 -7.10 1.01 16.29
CA GLU A 125 -5.94 1.88 16.10
C GLU A 125 -5.51 1.94 14.64
N VAL A 126 -4.86 3.04 14.26
CA VAL A 126 -4.28 3.17 12.92
C VAL A 126 -2.79 3.43 13.05
N TRP A 127 -1.96 2.71 12.31
CA TRP A 127 -0.53 2.95 12.22
C TRP A 127 -0.21 3.68 10.92
N SER A 128 0.64 4.70 11.00
CA SER A 128 1.08 5.50 9.86
C SER A 128 2.59 5.73 9.92
N SER A 129 3.15 6.21 8.81
CA SER A 129 4.51 6.72 8.76
C SER A 129 4.69 7.94 9.66
N MET A 130 5.90 8.15 10.17
CA MET A 130 6.27 9.41 10.84
C MET A 130 6.88 10.47 9.91
N PHE A 131 7.15 10.13 8.65
CA PHE A 131 7.96 10.98 7.79
C PHE A 131 7.09 11.94 6.95
N GLY A 132 7.33 13.24 7.11
CA GLY A 132 6.89 14.29 6.20
C GLY A 132 5.41 14.23 5.80
N GLY A 133 5.15 14.36 4.50
CA GLY A 133 3.80 14.34 3.93
C GLY A 133 3.04 13.03 4.17
N HIS A 134 3.74 11.89 4.25
CA HIS A 134 3.12 10.58 4.55
C HIS A 134 2.45 10.57 5.92
N ARG A 135 3.11 11.18 6.93
CA ARG A 135 2.54 11.33 8.28
C ARG A 135 1.26 12.14 8.25
N ASN A 136 1.23 13.24 7.50
CA ASN A 136 0.06 14.12 7.43
C ASN A 136 -1.13 13.42 6.77
N VAL A 137 -0.88 12.73 5.65
CA VAL A 137 -1.92 11.95 4.96
C VAL A 137 -2.44 10.84 5.88
N GLY A 138 -1.56 10.02 6.45
CA GLY A 138 -2.00 8.92 7.29
C GLY A 138 -2.63 9.36 8.61
N TYR A 139 -2.26 10.52 9.17
CA TYR A 139 -2.94 11.09 10.35
C TYR A 139 -4.36 11.55 10.01
N GLY A 140 -4.55 12.25 8.89
CA GLY A 140 -5.87 12.69 8.45
C GLY A 140 -6.78 11.51 8.09
N LEU A 141 -6.29 10.60 7.25
CA LEU A 141 -7.02 9.41 6.82
C LEU A 141 -7.35 8.50 8.02
N GLY A 142 -6.35 8.22 8.86
CA GLY A 142 -6.53 7.36 10.03
C GLY A 142 -7.56 7.90 11.02
N ASN A 143 -7.57 9.21 11.29
CA ASN A 143 -8.59 9.81 12.16
C ASN A 143 -9.99 9.74 11.54
N SER A 144 -10.11 9.88 10.23
CA SER A 144 -11.41 9.76 9.55
C SER A 144 -11.99 8.35 9.69
N VAL A 145 -11.16 7.33 9.47
CA VAL A 145 -11.54 5.92 9.68
C VAL A 145 -11.87 5.63 11.15
N LEU A 146 -11.00 6.03 12.09
CA LEU A 146 -11.22 5.80 13.52
C LEU A 146 -12.50 6.48 14.03
N SER A 147 -12.88 7.62 13.45
CA SER A 147 -14.15 8.28 13.78
C SER A 147 -15.36 7.41 13.42
N GLN A 148 -15.32 6.70 12.29
CA GLN A 148 -16.41 5.81 11.89
C GLN A 148 -16.44 4.55 12.76
N LEU A 149 -15.28 3.94 13.04
CA LEU A 149 -15.18 2.79 13.94
C LEU A 149 -15.64 3.13 15.37
N THR A 150 -15.35 4.33 15.86
CA THR A 150 -15.86 4.83 17.16
C THR A 150 -17.38 4.94 17.14
N GLY A 151 -17.97 5.36 16.02
CA GLY A 151 -19.43 5.39 15.82
C GLY A 151 -20.09 4.01 15.90
N LEU A 152 -19.35 2.93 15.65
CA LEU A 152 -19.82 1.56 15.84
C LEU A 152 -19.70 1.07 17.30
N GLY A 153 -18.96 1.79 18.14
CA GLY A 153 -18.77 1.49 19.57
C GLY A 153 -17.37 1.05 19.95
N PHE A 154 -16.42 0.94 19.01
CA PHE A 154 -15.03 0.61 19.34
C PHE A 154 -14.34 1.77 20.06
N ALA A 155 -13.52 1.47 21.08
CA ALA A 155 -12.69 2.48 21.71
C ALA A 155 -11.56 2.91 20.76
N SER A 156 -11.37 4.21 20.51
CA SER A 156 -10.24 4.67 19.69
C SER A 156 -8.96 4.75 20.51
N LYS A 157 -7.88 4.17 20.00
CA LYS A 157 -6.51 4.31 20.53
C LYS A 157 -5.68 5.31 19.73
N GLY A 158 -6.29 5.99 18.76
CA GLY A 158 -5.68 7.04 17.94
C GLY A 158 -4.79 6.54 16.80
N VAL A 159 -4.34 7.50 15.99
CA VAL A 159 -3.32 7.26 14.96
C VAL A 159 -1.93 7.29 15.59
N LYS A 160 -1.13 6.25 15.32
CA LYS A 160 0.17 6.00 15.94
C LYS A 160 1.27 5.89 14.89
N THR A 161 2.49 6.10 15.35
CA THR A 161 3.72 5.91 14.57
C THR A 161 4.71 5.14 15.43
N LYS A 162 5.65 4.42 14.81
CA LYS A 162 6.69 3.68 15.53
C LYS A 162 7.96 3.60 14.69
N LEU A 163 9.10 3.97 15.29
CA LEU A 163 10.42 3.77 14.70
C LEU A 163 10.94 2.36 14.98
N GLY A 164 11.52 1.75 13.96
CA GLY A 164 12.47 0.65 14.07
C GLY A 164 13.88 1.10 13.66
N GLN A 165 14.81 0.15 13.57
CA GLN A 165 16.20 0.42 13.20
C GLN A 165 16.37 0.94 11.76
N SER A 166 15.38 0.70 10.89
CA SER A 166 15.42 1.03 9.47
C SER A 166 14.33 2.05 9.06
N GLY A 167 13.91 2.93 9.98
CA GLY A 167 12.82 3.88 9.74
C GLY A 167 11.49 3.41 10.33
N ASP A 168 10.38 3.52 9.59
CA ASP A 168 9.08 3.06 10.08
C ASP A 168 9.16 1.57 10.48
N TYR A 169 8.66 1.24 11.67
CA TYR A 169 8.75 -0.10 12.25
C TYR A 169 8.03 -1.14 11.39
N TYR A 170 6.82 -0.80 10.96
CA TYR A 170 5.98 -1.68 10.14
C TYR A 170 6.47 -1.70 8.70
N GLY A 171 6.82 -2.89 8.21
CA GLY A 171 7.44 -3.05 6.90
C GLY A 171 6.56 -2.57 5.75
N VAL A 172 5.24 -2.83 5.76
CA VAL A 172 4.34 -2.37 4.68
C VAL A 172 4.31 -0.84 4.58
N ILE A 173 4.29 -0.14 5.73
CA ILE A 173 4.39 1.32 5.77
C ILE A 173 5.74 1.77 5.22
N ARG A 174 6.84 1.19 5.73
CA ARG A 174 8.20 1.50 5.31
C ARG A 174 8.40 1.32 3.80
N HIS A 175 7.90 0.22 3.22
CA HIS A 175 8.03 -0.04 1.79
C HIS A 175 7.11 0.85 0.95
N GLY A 176 5.88 1.13 1.40
CA GLY A 176 4.97 2.04 0.68
C GLY A 176 5.53 3.47 0.58
N VAL A 177 6.02 4.03 1.70
CA VAL A 177 6.61 5.38 1.67
C VAL A 177 7.90 5.44 0.86
N SER A 178 8.62 4.32 0.68
CA SER A 178 9.79 4.26 -0.21
C SER A 178 9.45 4.39 -1.70
N PHE A 179 8.17 4.22 -2.07
CA PHE A 179 7.64 4.52 -3.41
C PHE A 179 6.94 5.89 -3.47
N GLY A 180 6.94 6.68 -2.39
CA GLY A 180 6.17 7.92 -2.34
C GLY A 180 4.67 7.70 -2.18
N ILE A 181 4.25 6.52 -1.69
CA ILE A 181 2.84 6.18 -1.48
C ILE A 181 2.52 6.29 0.01
N PRO A 182 1.66 7.24 0.43
CA PRO A 182 1.14 7.25 1.79
C PRO A 182 0.53 5.90 2.16
N THR A 183 0.95 5.36 3.30
CA THR A 183 0.56 4.01 3.71
C THR A 183 0.11 3.99 5.16
N ILE A 184 -1.05 3.38 5.42
CA ILE A 184 -1.57 3.14 6.77
C ILE A 184 -1.88 1.67 7.01
N ILE A 185 -1.93 1.27 8.28
CA ILE A 185 -2.48 0.00 8.75
C ILE A 185 -3.68 0.31 9.63
N ILE A 186 -4.84 -0.26 9.33
CA ILE A 186 -6.04 -0.20 10.17
C ILE A 186 -6.08 -1.48 10.99
N GLU A 187 -5.94 -1.34 12.31
CA GLU A 187 -6.19 -2.39 13.29
C GLU A 187 -7.61 -2.20 13.83
N HIS A 188 -8.58 -2.94 13.26
CA HIS A 188 -10.00 -2.70 13.48
C HIS A 188 -10.42 -2.84 14.94
N CYS A 189 -9.98 -3.92 15.58
CA CYS A 189 -10.23 -4.23 16.98
C CYS A 189 -9.34 -5.40 17.42
N PHE A 190 -9.34 -5.74 18.71
CA PHE A 190 -8.66 -6.91 19.25
C PHE A 190 -9.60 -8.12 19.19
N MET A 191 -9.42 -9.00 18.20
CA MET A 191 -10.31 -10.17 17.99
C MET A 191 -10.27 -11.18 19.15
N ASP A 192 -9.25 -11.09 20.00
CA ASP A 192 -9.08 -11.92 21.19
C ASP A 192 -9.63 -11.29 22.48
N ASN A 193 -10.14 -10.05 22.43
CA ASN A 193 -10.78 -9.40 23.56
C ASN A 193 -12.33 -9.49 23.52
N PRO A 194 -12.99 -9.85 24.63
CA PRO A 194 -14.45 -10.04 24.64
C PRO A 194 -15.26 -8.77 24.39
N ILE A 195 -14.76 -7.57 24.74
CA ILE A 195 -15.48 -6.30 24.50
C ILE A 195 -15.56 -6.03 23.00
N ASP A 196 -14.41 -6.09 22.32
CA ASP A 196 -14.31 -5.85 20.89
C ASP A 196 -15.04 -6.92 20.07
N ARG A 197 -14.95 -8.19 20.49
CA ARG A 197 -15.72 -9.28 19.86
C ARG A 197 -17.21 -9.06 19.93
N ALA A 198 -17.75 -8.65 21.09
CA ALA A 198 -19.18 -8.39 21.21
C ALA A 198 -19.66 -7.29 20.26
N ILE A 199 -18.84 -6.24 20.06
CA ILE A 199 -19.12 -5.18 19.07
C ILE A 199 -19.03 -5.75 17.65
N MET A 200 -17.94 -6.44 17.32
CA MET A 200 -17.72 -7.03 15.99
C MET A 200 -18.82 -8.02 15.59
N GLU A 201 -19.23 -8.91 16.50
CA GLU A 201 -20.30 -9.89 16.28
C GLU A 201 -21.67 -9.23 16.14
N SER A 202 -21.98 -8.21 16.97
CA SER A 202 -23.27 -7.52 16.91
C SER A 202 -23.43 -6.61 15.70
N LYS A 203 -22.33 -5.96 15.26
CA LYS A 203 -22.33 -5.07 14.08
C LYS A 203 -22.11 -5.82 12.78
N GLY A 204 -21.36 -6.91 12.81
CA GLY A 204 -20.93 -7.67 11.65
C GLY A 204 -19.82 -6.98 10.84
N LEU A 205 -19.03 -7.78 10.13
CA LEU A 205 -17.92 -7.29 9.30
C LEU A 205 -18.36 -6.31 8.21
N THR A 206 -19.61 -6.42 7.75
CA THR A 206 -20.21 -5.50 6.79
C THR A 206 -20.30 -4.07 7.32
N SER A 207 -20.62 -3.89 8.60
CA SER A 207 -20.63 -2.54 9.20
C SER A 207 -19.21 -1.99 9.36
N LEU A 208 -18.23 -2.83 9.67
CA LEU A 208 -16.82 -2.42 9.77
C LEU A 208 -16.28 -1.99 8.39
N ALA A 209 -16.54 -2.77 7.34
CA ALA A 209 -16.18 -2.41 5.97
C ALA A 209 -16.86 -1.11 5.51
N HIS A 210 -18.14 -0.93 5.84
CA HIS A 210 -18.83 0.32 5.55
C HIS A 210 -18.20 1.52 6.28
N ALA A 211 -17.83 1.37 7.55
CA ALA A 211 -17.15 2.40 8.32
C ALA A 211 -15.80 2.79 7.69
N ASP A 212 -15.01 1.82 7.24
CA ASP A 212 -13.76 2.05 6.51
C ASP A 212 -14.01 2.81 5.20
N ALA A 213 -14.94 2.35 4.36
CA ALA A 213 -15.25 2.98 3.08
C ALA A 213 -15.73 4.42 3.24
N VAL A 214 -16.58 4.70 4.23
CA VAL A 214 -17.05 6.05 4.57
C VAL A 214 -15.89 6.92 5.09
N GLY A 215 -15.05 6.40 5.97
CA GLY A 215 -13.89 7.13 6.50
C GLY A 215 -12.88 7.50 5.41
N ILE A 216 -12.58 6.56 4.52
CA ILE A 216 -11.69 6.78 3.38
C ILE A 216 -12.28 7.83 2.43
N THR A 217 -13.55 7.70 2.05
CA THR A 217 -14.25 8.64 1.16
C THR A 217 -14.32 10.04 1.77
N ASN A 218 -14.64 10.14 3.06
CA ASN A 218 -14.68 11.42 3.79
C ASN A 218 -13.32 12.11 3.79
N TYR A 219 -12.24 11.35 4.03
CA TYR A 219 -10.89 11.92 3.96
C TYR A 219 -10.56 12.42 2.55
N ILE A 220 -10.79 11.61 1.51
CA ILE A 220 -10.55 12.00 0.12
C ILE A 220 -11.31 13.28 -0.22
N ASN A 221 -12.59 13.38 0.15
CA ASN A 221 -13.39 14.58 -0.06
C ASN A 221 -12.83 15.79 0.70
N SER A 222 -12.35 15.59 1.94
CA SER A 222 -11.80 16.66 2.77
C SER A 222 -10.53 17.30 2.22
N VAL A 223 -9.78 16.56 1.39
CA VAL A 223 -8.56 17.03 0.72
C VAL A 223 -8.80 17.46 -0.73
N GLY A 224 -10.06 17.66 -1.13
CA GLY A 224 -10.41 18.12 -2.48
C GLY A 224 -10.38 17.02 -3.54
N GLY A 225 -10.51 15.75 -3.13
CA GLY A 225 -10.61 14.59 -4.01
C GLY A 225 -9.28 14.03 -4.52
N VAL A 226 -8.17 14.75 -4.28
CA VAL A 226 -6.81 14.31 -4.64
C VAL A 226 -6.00 14.13 -3.36
N ILE A 227 -5.59 12.89 -3.08
CA ILE A 227 -4.72 12.61 -1.93
C ILE A 227 -3.36 13.27 -2.17
N PRO A 228 -2.86 14.12 -1.23
CA PRO A 228 -1.57 14.75 -1.38
C PRO A 228 -0.44 13.73 -1.56
N LYS A 229 0.29 13.84 -2.66
CA LYS A 229 1.50 13.05 -2.89
C LYS A 229 2.62 13.53 -1.97
N ALA A 230 3.50 12.61 -1.58
CA ALA A 230 4.67 12.90 -0.79
C ALA A 230 5.89 12.21 -1.41
N ASP A 231 7.03 12.86 -1.33
CA ASP A 231 8.26 12.33 -1.92
C ASP A 231 8.62 10.96 -1.32
N PRO A 232 9.24 10.07 -2.11
CA PRO A 232 9.77 8.82 -1.61
C PRO A 232 10.70 9.02 -0.41
N VAL A 233 10.46 8.26 0.66
CA VAL A 233 11.37 8.23 1.82
C VAL A 233 12.44 7.19 1.54
N ILE A 234 13.65 7.67 1.28
CA ILE A 234 14.82 6.81 1.09
C ILE A 234 15.47 6.58 2.45
N PHE A 235 15.31 5.37 2.99
CA PHE A 235 16.02 4.96 4.19
C PHE A 235 17.47 4.63 3.80
N ALA A 236 18.43 5.44 4.28
CA ALA A 236 19.84 5.14 4.10
C ALA A 236 20.18 3.80 4.78
N GLU A 237 20.83 2.88 4.05
CA GLU A 237 21.35 1.66 4.67
C GLU A 237 22.46 2.03 5.67
N GLY A 238 22.23 1.78 6.96
CA GLY A 238 23.32 1.72 7.95
C GLY A 238 23.49 2.89 8.93
N SER A 239 22.52 3.79 9.15
CA SER A 239 22.62 4.72 10.29
C SER A 239 22.25 4.02 11.62
N THR A 240 23.07 3.07 12.06
CA THR A 240 23.05 2.62 13.47
C THR A 240 23.65 3.71 14.33
N GLY A 241 22.81 4.61 14.82
CA GLY A 241 23.17 5.55 15.86
C GLY A 241 23.16 4.88 17.22
N VAL A 242 24.17 4.05 17.52
CA VAL A 242 24.79 3.94 18.85
C VAL A 242 26.26 3.60 18.61
N GLY A 243 27.16 4.42 19.16
CA GLY A 243 28.57 4.45 18.79
C GLY A 243 29.37 3.16 18.99
N GLY A 244 30.44 3.05 18.21
CA GLY A 244 31.63 2.26 18.51
C GLY A 244 31.78 0.93 17.76
N ALA A 245 32.30 0.98 16.53
CA ALA A 245 33.45 0.19 16.05
C ALA A 245 33.47 0.10 14.51
N ALA A 246 34.61 0.51 13.94
CA ALA A 246 35.12 0.31 12.57
C ALA A 246 34.16 -0.14 11.45
N ALA A 247 33.97 0.76 10.49
CA ALA A 247 33.36 0.51 9.19
C ALA A 247 34.05 -0.63 8.42
N ALA A 248 33.27 -1.62 7.97
CA ALA A 248 33.57 -2.32 6.72
C ALA A 248 32.76 -1.63 5.63
N ALA A 249 33.45 -0.95 4.71
CA ALA A 249 32.81 -0.29 3.57
C ALA A 249 31.94 -1.29 2.80
N SER A 250 30.67 -0.95 2.56
CA SER A 250 29.84 -1.66 1.59
C SER A 250 30.53 -1.55 0.22
N ASP A 251 30.84 -2.70 -0.36
CA ASP A 251 31.52 -2.81 -1.65
C ASP A 251 30.65 -2.17 -2.74
N PRO A 252 31.07 -1.03 -3.34
CA PRO A 252 30.28 -0.31 -4.34
C PRO A 252 30.08 -1.11 -5.63
N PHE A 253 30.79 -2.23 -5.77
CA PHE A 253 30.69 -3.14 -6.90
C PHE A 253 29.69 -4.27 -6.66
N LYS A 254 28.84 -4.28 -5.61
CA LYS A 254 27.79 -5.31 -5.46
C LYS A 254 26.40 -4.75 -5.75
N THR A 255 25.54 -5.56 -6.37
CA THR A 255 24.09 -5.27 -6.45
C THR A 255 23.47 -5.29 -5.05
N LYS A 256 22.23 -4.78 -4.92
CA LYS A 256 21.37 -4.88 -3.71
C LYS A 256 21.31 -6.28 -3.08
N TYR A 257 21.75 -7.30 -3.81
CA TYR A 257 21.59 -8.69 -3.43
C TYR A 257 22.86 -9.56 -3.59
N GLY A 258 24.01 -8.90 -3.74
CA GLY A 258 25.33 -9.51 -3.56
C GLY A 258 26.02 -10.03 -4.82
N PHE A 259 25.54 -9.72 -6.03
CA PHE A 259 26.25 -10.03 -7.27
C PHE A 259 27.28 -8.95 -7.60
N PRO A 260 28.53 -9.32 -7.95
CA PRO A 260 29.54 -8.35 -8.36
C PRO A 260 29.15 -7.61 -9.64
N LYS A 261 29.66 -6.39 -9.79
CA LYS A 261 29.57 -5.56 -10.99
C LYS A 261 30.97 -5.33 -11.54
N ASP A 262 31.07 -5.26 -12.86
CA ASP A 262 32.30 -4.79 -13.50
C ASP A 262 32.41 -3.25 -13.42
N ALA A 263 33.52 -2.70 -13.91
CA ALA A 263 33.78 -1.26 -13.93
C ALA A 263 32.77 -0.47 -14.80
N SER A 264 32.05 -1.15 -15.68
CA SER A 264 31.00 -0.57 -16.53
C SER A 264 29.61 -0.64 -15.88
N GLY A 265 29.51 -1.21 -14.67
CA GLY A 265 28.26 -1.38 -13.93
C GLY A 265 27.43 -2.59 -14.34
N ASN A 266 27.95 -3.48 -15.18
CA ASN A 266 27.28 -4.72 -15.59
C ASN A 266 27.40 -5.76 -14.49
N VAL A 267 26.35 -6.56 -14.29
CA VAL A 267 26.34 -7.63 -13.29
C VAL A 267 27.16 -8.81 -13.79
N THR A 268 28.19 -9.17 -13.04
CA THR A 268 28.94 -10.40 -13.21
C THR A 268 28.26 -11.51 -12.43
N TYR A 269 27.81 -12.53 -13.14
CA TYR A 269 27.24 -13.74 -12.57
C TYR A 269 28.23 -14.90 -12.70
N THR A 270 28.35 -15.71 -11.64
CA THR A 270 29.11 -16.96 -11.67
C THR A 270 28.29 -18.06 -11.02
N ASP A 271 28.01 -19.12 -11.75
CA ASP A 271 27.25 -20.27 -11.23
C ASP A 271 28.11 -21.19 -10.37
N ALA A 272 27.47 -22.17 -9.72
CA ALA A 272 28.13 -23.13 -8.85
C ALA A 272 29.16 -24.04 -9.56
N SER A 273 29.09 -24.14 -10.90
CA SER A 273 30.05 -24.90 -11.72
C SER A 273 31.24 -24.06 -12.20
N GLY A 274 31.25 -22.75 -11.87
CA GLY A 274 32.27 -21.81 -12.33
C GLY A 274 31.97 -21.18 -13.70
N GLY A 275 30.81 -21.45 -14.29
CA GLY A 275 30.35 -20.78 -15.51
C GLY A 275 30.09 -19.30 -15.24
N ARG A 276 30.57 -18.42 -16.12
CA ARG A 276 30.54 -16.96 -15.90
C ARG A 276 29.88 -16.23 -17.06
N GLU A 277 29.00 -15.29 -16.73
CA GLU A 277 28.29 -14.42 -17.67
C GLU A 277 28.28 -12.98 -17.15
N VAL A 278 28.17 -12.01 -18.07
CA VAL A 278 28.10 -10.58 -17.74
C VAL A 278 26.84 -9.98 -18.35
N PHE A 279 25.97 -9.43 -17.52
CA PHE A 279 24.68 -8.88 -17.92
C PHE A 279 24.66 -7.37 -17.77
N THR A 280 24.23 -6.66 -18.80
CA THR A 280 23.90 -5.24 -18.68
C THR A 280 22.78 -5.04 -17.66
N ALA A 281 22.63 -3.82 -17.15
CA ALA A 281 21.56 -3.48 -16.22
C ALA A 281 20.16 -3.81 -16.78
N ALA A 282 19.94 -3.62 -18.08
CA ALA A 282 18.67 -3.92 -18.74
C ALA A 282 18.39 -5.43 -18.82
N GLU A 283 19.39 -6.22 -19.21
CA GLU A 283 19.28 -7.69 -19.25
C GLU A 283 19.09 -8.28 -17.85
N TRP A 284 19.78 -7.73 -16.84
CA TRP A 284 19.63 -8.15 -15.46
C TRP A 284 18.22 -7.86 -14.92
N ASN A 285 17.68 -6.67 -15.20
CA ASN A 285 16.32 -6.32 -14.83
C ASN A 285 15.28 -7.18 -15.57
N LYS A 286 15.54 -7.55 -16.83
CA LYS A 286 14.72 -8.53 -17.56
C LYS A 286 14.71 -9.88 -16.85
N LEU A 287 15.88 -10.39 -16.43
CA LEU A 287 15.97 -11.64 -15.67
C LEU A 287 15.22 -11.60 -14.33
N LEU A 288 15.31 -10.48 -13.59
CA LEU A 288 14.53 -10.27 -12.37
C LEU A 288 13.02 -10.23 -12.63
N GLY A 289 12.60 -9.69 -13.78
CA GLY A 289 11.20 -9.59 -14.20
C GLY A 289 10.60 -10.91 -14.72
N LEU A 290 11.42 -11.83 -15.23
CA LEU A 290 10.95 -13.13 -15.76
C LEU A 290 10.41 -14.06 -14.66
N TRP A 291 10.68 -13.79 -13.38
CA TRP A 291 10.34 -14.68 -12.27
C TRP A 291 9.69 -13.98 -11.09
N ASN A 292 8.53 -13.35 -11.35
CA ASN A 292 7.69 -12.68 -10.36
C ASN A 292 6.82 -13.64 -9.49
N TYR A 293 7.09 -14.95 -9.49
CA TYR A 293 6.20 -15.97 -8.89
C TYR A 293 6.75 -16.67 -7.62
N THR A 294 8.04 -16.50 -7.26
CA THR A 294 8.67 -17.24 -6.15
C THR A 294 8.91 -16.40 -4.89
N GLY A 295 8.74 -15.08 -4.94
CA GLY A 295 9.00 -14.18 -3.81
C GLY A 295 10.47 -13.96 -3.47
N ASP A 296 11.39 -14.63 -4.17
CA ASP A 296 12.84 -14.44 -4.06
C ASP A 296 13.52 -14.77 -5.42
N PRO A 297 13.47 -13.84 -6.40
CA PRO A 297 14.08 -14.06 -7.71
C PRO A 297 15.60 -14.28 -7.62
N GLU A 298 16.21 -13.78 -6.55
CA GLU A 298 17.63 -13.84 -6.25
C GLU A 298 18.12 -15.24 -5.86
N ALA A 299 17.43 -15.87 -4.90
CA ALA A 299 17.70 -17.25 -4.52
C ALA A 299 17.50 -18.21 -5.70
N PHE A 300 16.54 -17.92 -6.58
CA PHE A 300 16.32 -18.68 -7.80
C PHE A 300 17.45 -18.46 -8.82
N LEU A 301 17.85 -17.21 -9.10
CA LEU A 301 18.94 -16.91 -10.03
C LEU A 301 20.26 -17.56 -9.58
N LYS A 302 20.51 -17.65 -8.26
CA LYS A 302 21.70 -18.36 -7.70
C LYS A 302 21.69 -19.88 -7.92
N GLN A 303 20.57 -20.46 -8.33
CA GLN A 303 20.44 -21.91 -8.63
C GLN A 303 20.54 -22.24 -10.13
N GLN A 304 20.59 -21.22 -11.01
CA GLN A 304 20.66 -21.43 -12.45
C GLN A 304 22.09 -21.59 -12.96
N SER A 305 22.28 -22.19 -14.13
CA SER A 305 23.56 -22.10 -14.84
C SER A 305 23.67 -20.77 -15.59
N ALA A 306 24.89 -20.27 -15.75
CA ALA A 306 25.14 -19.02 -16.46
C ALA A 306 24.60 -19.06 -17.90
N SER A 307 24.77 -20.20 -18.59
CA SER A 307 24.24 -20.41 -19.95
C SER A 307 22.72 -20.39 -20.03
N VAL A 308 22.01 -20.88 -19.00
CA VAL A 308 20.54 -20.80 -18.95
C VAL A 308 20.08 -19.35 -18.83
N LEU A 309 20.73 -18.56 -17.97
CA LEU A 309 20.41 -17.14 -17.82
C LEU A 309 20.67 -16.36 -19.11
N ARG A 310 21.78 -16.64 -19.81
CA ARG A 310 22.04 -16.03 -21.13
C ARG A 310 20.98 -16.42 -22.16
N GLY A 311 20.55 -17.68 -22.17
CA GLY A 311 19.47 -18.15 -23.04
C GLY A 311 18.15 -17.39 -22.80
N LEU A 312 17.79 -17.13 -21.53
CA LEU A 312 16.58 -16.40 -21.16
C LEU A 312 16.63 -14.91 -21.56
N VAL A 313 17.81 -14.30 -21.55
CA VAL A 313 17.97 -12.92 -22.01
C VAL A 313 17.75 -12.81 -23.53
N ASN A 314 18.22 -13.80 -24.28
CA ASN A 314 18.21 -13.80 -25.75
C ASN A 314 16.85 -14.20 -26.38
N GLN A 315 15.88 -14.65 -25.59
CA GLN A 315 14.49 -14.90 -26.00
C GLN A 315 13.66 -13.60 -25.96
#